data_AF-A0A510UN37-F1
#
_entry.id   AF-A0A510UN37-F1
#
_cell.length_a   1.000
_cell.length_b   1.000
_cell.length_c   1.000
_cell.angle_alpha   90.00
_cell.angle_beta   90.00
_cell.angle_gamma   90.00
#
_symmetry.space_group_name_H-M   'P 1'
#
loop_
_entity.id
_entity.type
_entity.pdbx_description
1 polymer ?
#
loop_
_entity_poly.entity_id
_entity_poly.type
_entity_poly.pdbx_seq_one_letter_code
_entity_poly.pdbx_strand_id
1 'polypeptide(L)' 'MRQFLTDIQFEALLSLYSQRDFPEPTREAVRLRIINGHTYELAEFITGVSRRNIYRGVLKLKKAHEVLSQVYGERR' A
#
# COMPACT_ATOMS: atom_id res chain seq x y z
N MET A 1 1.35 3.95 12.25
CA MET A 1 0.07 3.65 11.56
C MET A 1 -0.29 2.22 11.92
N ARG A 2 -1.55 1.90 12.23
CA ARG A 2 -1.94 0.51 12.45
C ARG A 2 -1.90 -0.22 11.10
N GLN A 3 -1.20 -1.35 11.04
CA GLN A 3 -1.20 -2.23 9.89
C GLN A 3 -2.65 -2.65 9.59
N PHE A 4 -3.07 -2.48 8.33
CA PHE A 4 -4.42 -2.82 7.87
C PHE A 4 -4.43 -3.86 6.75
N LEU A 5 -3.25 -4.26 6.26
CA LEU A 5 -3.07 -5.35 5.31
C LEU A 5 -2.04 -6.33 5.86
N THR A 6 -2.31 -7.62 5.69
CA THR A 6 -1.29 -8.67 5.74
C THR A 6 -0.42 -8.64 4.47
N ASP A 7 0.74 -9.28 4.49
CA ASP A 7 1.59 -9.41 3.29
C ASP A 7 0.84 -10.00 2.10
N ILE A 8 0.05 -11.05 2.32
CA ILE A 8 -0.74 -11.70 1.26
C ILE A 8 -1.77 -10.73 0.67
N GLN A 9 -2.50 -10.00 1.51
CA GLN A 9 -3.48 -9.02 1.05
C GLN A 9 -2.81 -7.85 0.32
N PHE A 10 -1.61 -7.45 0.75
CA PHE A 10 -0.83 -6.42 0.11
C PHE A 10 -0.38 -6.85 -1.30
N GLU A 11 0.18 -8.05 -1.45
CA GLU A 11 0.57 -8.59 -2.76
C GLU A 11 -0.63 -8.75 -3.70
N ALA A 12 -1.74 -9.29 -3.19
CA ALA A 12 -2.96 -9.46 -3.97
C ALA A 12 -3.54 -8.12 -4.45
N LEU A 13 -3.46 -7.06 -3.65
CA LEU A 13 -3.86 -5.73 -4.08
C LEU A 13 -2.89 -5.12 -5.09
N LEU A 14 -1.59 -5.34 -4.90
CA LEU A 14 -0.56 -4.87 -5.83
C LEU A 14 -0.62 -5.57 -7.20
N SER A 15 -1.07 -6.82 -7.27
CA SER A 15 -1.25 -7.53 -8.54
C SER A 15 -2.37 -6.94 -9.41
N LEU A 16 -3.28 -6.14 -8.83
CA LEU A 16 -4.33 -5.44 -9.58
C LEU A 16 -3.82 -4.20 -10.33
N TYR A 17 -2.60 -3.73 -10.02
CA TYR A 17 -2.03 -2.54 -10.63
C TYR A 17 -0.87 -2.90 -11.56
N SER A 18 -0.80 -2.24 -12.72
CA SER A 18 0.34 -2.36 -13.62
C SER A 18 1.62 -1.76 -13.00
N GLN A 19 2.79 -2.13 -13.51
CA GLN A 19 4.05 -1.47 -13.12
C GLN A 19 4.07 0.02 -13.49
N ARG A 20 3.33 0.44 -14.51
CA ARG A 20 3.22 1.86 -14.87
C ARG A 20 2.39 2.63 -13.84
N ASP A 21 1.31 2.02 -13.34
CA ASP A 21 0.42 2.64 -12.35
C ASP A 21 0.95 2.58 -10.92
N PHE A 22 1.81 1.60 -10.65
CA PHE A 22 2.44 1.39 -9.35
C PHE A 22 3.87 0.86 -9.58
N PRO A 23 4.85 1.74 -9.82
CA PRO A 23 6.24 1.36 -10.07
C PRO A 23 6.88 0.64 -8.89
N GLU A 24 7.87 -0.21 -9.17
CA GLU A 24 8.56 -1.03 -8.16
C GLU A 24 9.08 -0.24 -6.96
N PRO A 25 9.74 0.93 -7.13
CA PRO A 25 10.17 1.73 -5.99
C PRO A 25 9.00 2.18 -5.11
N THR A 26 7.84 2.45 -5.72
CA THR A 26 6.62 2.84 -4.99
C THR A 26 6.03 1.64 -4.26
N ARG A 27 6.06 0.43 -4.85
CA ARG A 27 5.62 -0.82 -4.21
C ARG A 27 6.39 -1.04 -2.93
N GLU A 28 7.71 -0.95 -3.00
CA GLU A 28 8.58 -1.14 -1.84
C GLU A 28 8.37 -0.05 -0.79
N ALA A 29 8.29 1.22 -1.19
CA ALA A 29 8.05 2.32 -0.27
C ALA A 29 6.73 2.19 0.51
N VAL A 30 5.70 1.71 -0.17
CA VAL A 30 4.38 1.52 0.42
C VAL A 30 4.34 0.25 1.28
N ARG A 31 5.06 -0.82 0.91
CA ARG A 31 5.25 -2.01 1.76
C ARG A 31 5.90 -1.61 3.09
N LEU A 32 7.01 -0.88 3.05
CA LEU A 32 7.70 -0.37 4.22
C LEU A 32 6.77 0.42 5.14
N ARG A 33 5.84 1.19 4.56
CA ARG A 33 4.86 1.97 5.32
C ARG A 33 3.75 1.11 5.93
N ILE A 34 3.17 0.19 5.17
CA ILE A 34 1.96 -0.56 5.58
C ILE A 34 2.30 -1.78 6.43
N ILE A 35 3.28 -2.56 6.01
CA ILE A 35 3.66 -3.83 6.65
C ILE A 35 4.65 -3.58 7.78
N ASN A 36 5.75 -2.88 7.50
CA ASN A 36 6.83 -2.67 8.49
C ASN A 36 6.57 -1.49 9.44
N GLY A 37 5.55 -0.67 9.17
CA GLY A 37 5.16 0.44 10.05
C GLY A 37 6.09 1.66 10.02
N HIS A 38 7.05 1.72 9.09
CA HIS A 38 7.99 2.84 8.97
C HIS A 38 7.28 4.18 8.75
N THR A 39 7.93 5.28 9.14
CA THR A 39 7.45 6.64 8.82
C THR A 39 7.56 6.92 7.32
N TYR A 40 6.83 7.94 6.85
CA TYR A 40 6.91 8.34 5.44
C TYR A 40 8.31 8.88 5.10
N GLU A 41 8.92 9.58 6.04
CA GLU A 41 10.29 10.11 5.95
C GLU A 41 11.31 8.99 5.78
N LEU A 42 11.20 7.92 6.57
CA LEU A 42 12.12 6.79 6.49
C LEU A 42 11.93 5.99 5.20
N ALA A 43 10.68 5.78 4.78
CA ALA A 43 10.39 5.12 3.50
C ALA A 43 10.89 5.95 2.30
N GLU A 44 10.76 7.28 2.34
CA GLU A 44 11.33 8.20 1.35
C GLU A 44 12.86 8.12 1.32
N PHE A 45 13.50 8.12 2.49
CA PHE A 45 14.95 7.98 2.59
C PHE A 45 15.47 6.66 1.99
N ILE A 46 14.80 5.54 2.25
CA ILE A 46 15.22 4.21 1.77
C ILE A 46 15.01 4.05 0.26
N THR A 47 13.88 4.54 -0.26
CA THR A 47 13.43 4.21 -1.63
C THR A 47 13.60 5.35 -2.63
N GLY A 48 13.87 6.58 -2.16
CA GLY A 48 13.89 7.79 -2.98
C GLY A 48 12.50 8.24 -3.47
N VAL A 49 11.43 7.54 -3.08
CA VAL A 49 10.06 7.92 -3.48
C VAL A 49 9.56 9.04 -2.59
N SER A 50 9.10 10.13 -3.20
CA SER A 50 8.59 11.27 -2.43
C SER A 50 7.47 10.88 -1.45
N ARG A 51 7.45 11.49 -0.26
CA ARG A 51 6.38 11.26 0.74
C ARG A 51 4.97 11.38 0.15
N ARG A 52 4.76 12.33 -0.77
CA ARG A 52 3.49 12.54 -1.46
C ARG A 52 3.07 11.31 -2.28
N ASN A 53 4.00 10.68 -2.99
CA ASN A 53 3.73 9.49 -3.80
C ASN A 53 3.49 8.27 -2.91
N ILE A 54 4.25 8.11 -1.83
CA ILE A 54 4.01 7.04 -0.84
C ILE A 54 2.61 7.20 -0.24
N TYR A 55 2.25 8.41 0.20
CA TYR A 55 0.92 8.70 0.75
C TYR A 55 -0.19 8.38 -0.24
N ARG A 56 -0.04 8.79 -1.51
CA ARG A 56 -1.01 8.48 -2.57
C ARG A 56 -1.14 6.98 -2.82
N GLY A 57 -0.03 6.25 -2.82
CA GLY A 57 -0.01 4.79 -2.94
C GLY A 57 -0.74 4.10 -1.78
N VAL A 58 -0.46 4.52 -0.54
CA VAL A 58 -1.16 4.04 0.66
C VAL A 58 -2.66 4.31 0.56
N LEU A 59 -3.07 5.52 0.17
CA LEU A 59 -4.48 5.87 0.04
C LEU A 59 -5.19 5.04 -1.04
N LYS A 60 -4.50 4.76 -2.15
CA LYS A 60 -5.01 3.93 -3.25
C LYS A 60 -5.27 2.50 -2.77
N LEU A 61 -4.30 1.89 -2.06
CA LEU A 61 -4.46 0.55 -1.49
C LEU A 61 -5.51 0.49 -0.39
N LYS A 62 -5.59 1.52 0.46
CA LYS A 62 -6.62 1.60 1.50
C LYS A 62 -8.03 1.60 0.90
N LYS A 63 -8.27 2.41 -0.13
CA LYS A 63 -9.55 2.42 -0.84
C LYS A 63 -9.86 1.08 -1.51
N ALA A 64 -8.88 0.45 -2.15
CA ALA A 64 -9.07 -0.86 -2.76
C ALA A 64 -9.41 -1.93 -1.72
N HIS A 65 -8.74 -1.90 -0.58
CA HIS A 65 -9.02 -2.79 0.54
C HIS A 65 -10.42 -2.56 1.14
N GLU A 66 -10.82 -1.30 1.32
CA GLU A 66 -12.16 -0.94 1.79
C GLU A 66 -13.25 -1.47 0.84
N VAL A 67 -13.08 -1.28 -0.48
CA VAL A 67 -14.01 -1.80 -1.49
C VAL A 67 -14.07 -3.33 -1.47
N LEU A 68 -12.92 -4.02 -1.45
CA LEU A 68 -12.90 -5.48 -1.37
C LEU A 68 -13.53 -5.99 -0.08
N SER A 69 -13.32 -5.31 1.04
CA SER A 69 -13.92 -5.68 2.32
C SER A 69 -15.43 -5.45 2.33
N GLN A 70 -15.95 -4.46 1.60
CA GLN A 70 -17.39 -4.27 1.44
C GLN A 70 -18.04 -5.34 0.56
N VAL A 71 -17.36 -5.75 -0.53
CA VAL A 71 -17.89 -6.71 -1.50
C VAL A 71 -17.76 -8.15 -1.01
N TYR A 72 -16.59 -8.51 -0.49
CA TYR A 72 -16.23 -9.88 -0.11
C TYR A 72 -16.16 -10.11 1.40
N GLY A 73 -16.14 -9.05 2.21
CA GLY A 73 -16.12 -9.15 3.66
C GLY A 73 -17.50 -9.29 4.30
N GLU A 74 -18.50 -9.76 3.53
CA GLU A 74 -19.91 -10.03 3.86
C GLU A 74 -20.39 -9.81 5.29
N ARG A 75 -21.62 -9.27 5.37
CA ARG A 75 -22.70 -9.77 6.25
C ARG A 75 -22.21 -10.78 7.29
N ARG A 76 -21.82 -10.27 8.44
CA ARG A 76 -21.89 -10.99 9.70
C ARG A 76 -22.73 -10.15 10.65
#